data_AF-A0A916J7V6-F1
#
_entry.id   AF-A0A916J7V6-F1
#
_cell.length_a   1.000
_cell.length_b   1.000
_cell.length_c   1.000
_cell.angle_alpha   90.00
_cell.angle_beta   90.00
_cell.angle_gamma   90.00
#
_symmetry.space_group_name_H-M   'P 1'
#
loop_
_entity.id
_entity.type
_entity.pdbx_description
1 polymer ?
#
loop_
_entity_poly.entity_id
_entity_poly.type
_entity_poly.pdbx_seq_one_letter_code
_entity_poly.pdbx_strand_id
1 'polypeptide(L)'
;MISKITEKTDRITKLNEYRLLPSLQYYLVAEQESCFVGVYTREGDRWYVEFYEKPEDKIPLPFFGLELPLASIYRKIDFQPEH
;
A
#
# COMPACT_ATOMS: atom_id res chain seq x y z
N MET A 1 -0.44 -24.05 -6.95
CA MET A 1 -0.70 -22.62 -7.18
C MET A 1 -1.54 -22.11 -6.04
N ILE A 2 -0.94 -21.37 -5.12
CA ILE A 2 -1.63 -20.71 -4.01
C ILE A 2 -1.40 -19.22 -4.23
N SER A 3 -2.03 -18.67 -5.27
CA SER A 3 -1.63 -17.38 -5.84
C SER A 3 -2.90 -16.61 -6.17
N LYS A 4 -3.00 -15.37 -5.68
CA LYS A 4 -4.14 -14.43 -5.74
C LYS A 4 -5.18 -14.51 -4.60
N ILE A 5 -5.86 -15.64 -4.34
CA ILE A 5 -6.96 -15.64 -3.32
C ILE A 5 -6.41 -15.59 -1.88
N THR A 6 -5.35 -16.34 -1.59
CA THR A 6 -4.72 -16.38 -0.27
C THR A 6 -3.97 -15.08 0.04
N GLU A 7 -3.40 -14.42 -0.97
CA GLU A 7 -2.67 -13.16 -0.78
C GLU A 7 -3.60 -11.99 -0.42
N LYS A 8 -4.76 -11.91 -1.09
CA LYS A 8 -5.78 -10.90 -0.77
C LYS A 8 -6.38 -11.13 0.63
N THR A 9 -6.57 -12.39 1.01
CA THR A 9 -7.10 -12.79 2.31
C THR A 9 -6.09 -12.53 3.45
N ASP A 10 -4.81 -12.85 3.24
CA ASP A 10 -3.72 -12.55 4.19
C ASP A 10 -3.55 -11.05 4.40
N ARG A 11 -3.63 -10.23 3.34
CA ARG A 11 -3.54 -8.76 3.44
C ARG A 11 -4.66 -8.17 4.29
N ILE A 12 -5.89 -8.67 4.19
CA ILE A 12 -7.03 -8.19 4.99
C ILE A 12 -6.89 -8.64 6.45
N THR A 13 -6.49 -9.90 6.70
CA THR A 13 -6.27 -10.41 8.05
C THR A 13 -5.14 -9.64 8.76
N LYS A 14 -4.01 -9.45 8.07
CA LYS A 14 -2.89 -8.63 8.57
C LYS A 14 -3.31 -7.20 8.82
N LEU A 15 -4.02 -6.55 7.89
CA LEU A 15 -4.54 -5.19 8.11
C LEU A 15 -5.33 -5.12 9.42
N ASN A 16 -6.18 -6.12 9.69
CA ASN A 16 -6.99 -6.14 10.90
C ASN A 16 -6.15 -6.31 12.17
N GLU A 17 -5.08 -7.10 12.13
CA GLU A 17 -4.13 -7.22 13.25
C GLU A 17 -3.27 -5.96 13.43
N TYR A 18 -2.80 -5.37 12.34
CA TYR A 18 -2.00 -4.14 12.35
C TYR A 18 -2.81 -2.92 12.79
N ARG A 19 -4.13 -2.89 12.54
CA ARG A 19 -5.07 -1.88 13.07
C ARG A 19 -5.13 -1.83 14.60
N LEU A 20 -4.79 -2.93 15.28
CA LEU A 20 -4.74 -2.99 16.74
C LEU A 20 -3.55 -2.21 17.33
N LEU A 21 -2.57 -1.84 16.50
CA LEU A 21 -1.45 -1.01 16.92
C LEU A 21 -1.87 0.46 16.97
N PRO A 22 -1.90 1.10 18.16
CA PRO A 22 -2.30 2.51 18.28
C PRO A 22 -1.34 3.47 17.58
N SER A 23 -0.09 3.06 17.34
CA SER A 23 0.95 3.85 16.69
C SER A 23 0.93 3.78 15.16
N LEU A 24 0.13 2.89 14.56
CA LEU A 24 0.11 2.72 13.11
C LEU A 24 -0.74 3.81 12.45
N GLN A 25 -0.06 4.71 11.73
CA GLN A 25 -0.71 5.83 11.02
C GLN A 25 -0.96 5.55 9.54
N TYR A 26 -0.07 4.78 8.91
CA TYR A 26 -0.18 4.43 7.50
C TYR A 26 0.16 2.96 7.28
N TYR A 27 -0.60 2.33 6.39
CA TYR A 27 -0.30 1.00 5.89
C TYR A 27 -0.41 1.03 4.37
N LEU A 28 0.71 0.82 3.67
CA LEU A 28 0.78 0.89 2.22
C LEU A 28 0.86 -0.52 1.65
N VAL A 29 0.03 -0.79 0.65
CA VAL A 29 -0.11 -2.10 0.02
C VAL A 29 0.09 -1.91 -1.48
N ALA A 30 1.28 -2.25 -1.97
CA ALA A 30 1.57 -2.26 -3.41
C ALA A 30 1.21 -3.61 -4.04
N GLU A 31 0.66 -3.59 -5.24
CA GLU A 31 0.58 -4.77 -6.09
C GLU A 31 1.89 -4.97 -6.85
N GLN A 32 2.31 -6.22 -6.99
CA GLN A 32 3.57 -6.58 -7.67
C GLN A 32 3.40 -6.66 -9.19
N GLU A 33 2.22 -7.03 -9.68
CA GLU A 33 1.94 -7.25 -11.10
C GLU A 33 1.52 -5.97 -11.85
N SER A 34 1.18 -4.89 -11.14
CA SER A 34 0.65 -3.66 -11.73
C SER A 34 0.98 -2.44 -10.86
N CYS A 35 1.05 -1.26 -11.49
CA CYS A 35 1.23 0.01 -10.77
C CYS A 35 -0.07 0.35 -10.02
N PHE A 36 -0.23 -0.21 -8.83
CA PHE A 36 -1.43 -0.04 -8.01
C PHE A 36 -1.04 -0.14 -6.54
N VAL A 37 -1.26 0.93 -5.78
CA VAL A 37 -0.97 1.00 -4.35
C VAL A 37 -2.20 1.46 -3.60
N GLY A 38 -2.64 0.63 -2.65
CA GLY A 38 -3.65 1.00 -1.64
C GLY A 38 -2.97 1.58 -0.42
N VAL A 39 -3.32 2.81 -0.06
CA VAL A 39 -2.81 3.53 1.11
C VAL A 39 -3.91 3.60 2.14
N TYR A 40 -3.72 2.92 3.26
CA TYR A 40 -4.64 2.94 4.39
C TYR A 40 -4.15 3.97 5.40
N THR A 41 -4.90 5.04 5.57
CA THR A 41 -4.58 6.14 6.48
C THR A 41 -5.51 6.11 7.69
N ARG A 42 -4.93 6.21 8.88
CA ARG A 42 -5.68 6.33 10.12
C ARG A 42 -5.98 7.80 10.44
N GLU A 43 -7.24 8.10 10.70
CA GLU A 43 -7.71 9.39 11.19
C GLU A 43 -8.59 9.14 12.43
N GLY A 44 -7.96 9.27 13.61
CA GLY A 44 -8.58 8.92 14.89
C GLY A 44 -8.91 7.42 14.97
N ASP A 45 -10.20 7.11 15.09
CA ASP A 45 -10.73 5.73 15.10
C ASP A 45 -11.13 5.21 13.71
N ARG A 46 -11.04 6.06 12.68
CA ARG A 46 -11.43 5.72 11.31
C ARG A 46 -10.22 5.39 10.46
N TRP A 47 -10.46 4.51 9.49
CA TRP A 47 -9.48 4.13 8.48
C TRP A 47 -10.04 4.47 7.10
N TYR A 48 -9.28 5.24 6.35
CA TYR A 48 -9.57 5.60 4.97
C TYR A 48 -8.61 4.84 4.07
N VAL A 49 -9.09 4.47 2.88
CA VAL A 49 -8.26 3.84 1.85
C VAL A 49 -8.29 4.71 0.61
N GLU A 50 -7.11 5.04 0.11
CA GLU A 50 -6.91 5.72 -1.16
C GLU A 50 -6.11 4.81 -2.09
N PHE A 51 -6.46 4.82 -3.36
CA PHE A 51 -5.81 4.00 -4.37
C PHE A 51 -5.07 4.92 -5.35
N TYR A 52 -3.81 4.58 -5.60
CA TYR A 52 -2.93 5.29 -6.50
C TYR A 52 -2.47 4.32 -7.58
N GLU A 53 -2.69 4.69 -8.84
CA GLU A 53 -2.43 3.82 -9.99
C GLU A 53 -1.48 4.45 -11.01
N LYS A 54 -1.20 5.75 -10.91
CA LYS A 54 -0.31 6.44 -11.84
C LYS A 54 1.09 6.54 -11.24
N PRO A 55 2.16 6.21 -11.97
CA PRO A 55 3.53 6.30 -11.46
C PRO A 55 3.94 7.72 -11.06
N GLU A 56 3.27 8.72 -11.63
CA GLU A 56 3.44 10.16 -11.34
C GLU A 56 2.71 10.59 -10.06
N ASP A 57 1.81 9.76 -9.53
CA ASP A 57 1.09 10.07 -8.30
C ASP A 57 2.05 10.19 -7.12
N LYS A 58 1.70 11.11 -6.22
CA LYS A 58 2.40 11.31 -4.96
C LYS A 58 1.43 10.98 -3.85
N ILE A 59 1.83 10.06 -2.98
CA ILE A 59 1.08 9.69 -1.80
C ILE A 59 1.39 10.71 -0.71
N PRO A 60 0.44 11.56 -0.30
CA PRO A 60 0.65 12.50 0.79
C PRO A 60 0.67 11.76 2.12
N LEU A 61 1.73 11.98 2.92
CA LEU A 61 1.88 11.44 4.27
C LEU A 61 2.01 12.59 5.26
N PRO A 62 0.91 13.36 5.49
CA PRO A 62 0.95 14.60 6.27
C PRO A 62 1.41 14.43 7.71
N PHE A 63 1.18 13.28 8.34
CA PHE A 63 1.67 12.99 9.70
C PHE A 63 3.20 12.96 9.78
N PHE A 64 3.88 12.60 8.67
CA PHE A 64 5.34 12.68 8.56
C PHE A 64 5.81 13.95 7.84
N GLY A 65 4.89 14.83 7.41
CA GLY A 65 5.21 16.04 6.65
C GLY A 65 5.92 15.76 5.32
N LEU A 66 5.68 14.61 4.69
CA LEU A 66 6.35 14.19 3.47
C LEU A 66 5.37 13.67 2.42
N GLU A 67 5.86 13.57 1.19
CA GLU A 67 5.15 12.98 0.05
C GLU A 67 5.98 11.82 -0.47
N LEU A 68 5.34 10.67 -0.71
CA LEU A 68 5.99 9.48 -1.26
C LEU A 68 5.61 9.32 -2.74
N PRO A 69 6.53 9.52 -3.69
CA PRO A 69 6.27 9.29 -5.10
C PRO A 69 6.00 7.81 -5.37
N LEU A 70 4.94 7.49 -6.10
CA LEU A 70 4.60 6.11 -6.44
C LEU A 70 5.74 5.41 -7.20
N ALA A 71 6.39 6.15 -8.11
CA ALA A 71 7.57 5.68 -8.82
C ALA A 71 8.71 5.20 -7.89
N SER A 72 8.87 5.76 -6.69
CA SER A 72 9.91 5.32 -5.74
C SER A 72 9.59 3.96 -5.10
N ILE A 73 8.32 3.60 -4.98
CA ILE A 73 7.88 2.29 -4.48
C ILE A 73 8.24 1.22 -5.51
N TYR A 74 7.94 1.48 -6.79
CA TYR A 74 8.22 0.58 -7.90
C TYR A 74 9.68 0.60 -8.37
N ARG A 75 10.49 1.58 -7.97
CA ARG A 75 11.91 1.65 -8.34
C ARG A 75 12.76 0.48 -7.80
N LYS A 76 12.26 -0.24 -6.79
CA LYS A 76 12.88 -1.47 -6.26
C LYS A 76 12.23 -2.76 -6.77
N ILE A 77 11.16 -2.65 -7.55
CA ILE A 77 10.57 -3.80 -8.24
C ILE A 77 11.21 -3.80 -9.62
N ASP A 78 12.21 -4.66 -9.79
CA ASP A 78 12.74 -4.98 -11.11
C ASP A 78 11.60 -5.69 -11.85
N PHE A 79 10.87 -4.95 -12.69
CA PHE A 79 9.93 -5.56 -13.62
C PHE A 79 10.77 -6.37 -14.62
N GLN A 80 11.12 -7.60 -14.28
CA GLN A 80 11.71 -8.50 -15.27
C GLN A 80 10.64 -8.73 -16.34
N PRO A 81 10.86 -8.29 -17.59
CA PRO A 81 9.95 -8.64 -18.67
C PRO A 81 10.02 -10.15 -18.86
N GLU A 82 8.91 -10.84 -18.65
CA GLU A 82 8.77 -12.24 -19.07
C GLU A 82 8.86 -12.27 -20.60
N HIS A 83 9.89 -12.94 -21.12
CA HIS A 83 10.16 -13.16 -22.54
C HIS A 83 9.42 -14.41 -23.05
#